data_AF-A0A2E0T323-F1
#
_entry.id   AF-A0A2E0T323-F1
#
_cell.length_a   1.000
_cell.length_b   1.000
_cell.length_c   1.000
_cell.angle_alpha   90.00
_cell.angle_beta   90.00
_cell.angle_gamma   90.00
#
_symmetry.space_group_name_H-M   'P 1'
#
loop_
_entity.id
_entity.type
_entity.pdbx_description
1 polymer ?
#
loop_
_entity_poly.entity_id
_entity_poly.type
_entity_poly.pdbx_seq_one_letter_code
_entity_poly.pdbx_strand_id
1 'polypeptide(L)'
;MRAEPSRRCAERLSNTVAPVRRKAPQGCFAREVWWLRVGQKKEIFVRHWLLLVGLAATVAAAAALSPTSPAGGVAGFGDVPAGGYYTEAVQWMVDNEITTGTSAHCFAPNDPVSRGQAAAFMWRMEGEQDAPPHPFSDVAREYQQEPVSWMYDQGITTGTTETTFSPEHSLTRGQLAALLWRLAGEPDAPPHPFNDVVRSYQQEPVSWMAAAEPPITNGTSAITFSPDEFVTRGQLAAFFWRYKGEPVVSVDPVGAPCRIAGDGTPSFPGDFADPSLLRVRNSIYAYATNASFVNVPTLVARTNGTGRELGDSLPTLPEWSEPGFVWAPSVTAVVDIYVMHYTTRHSASGRQCISVAVSDSPAGPFVDDSDEPLVCALGLGGSIDPDVIDDDGDLWLLWKSDGNCCGLPTIIFAQPLSADGTELAGGAVELIRNDRGWERDVVEAPAMIKADGAFHLFYSANRWDTDQYAVGHAVCDAVTGPCTKDLEPWLTDTEGTSGPGGLDVIHFNNNTDLVAYHGWSGDNVGYDRGQRSIYARFLRWVDGQPVFVDSFTDE
;
A
#
# COMPACT_ATOMS: atom_id res chain seq x y z
N MET A 1 -44.40 -55.68 -17.32
CA MET A 1 -45.54 -54.85 -17.79
C MET A 1 -44.96 -53.88 -18.81
N ARG A 2 -45.26 -54.05 -20.11
CA ARG A 2 -46.12 -53.15 -20.92
C ARG A 2 -45.72 -51.65 -20.79
N ALA A 3 -45.34 -50.93 -21.85
CA ALA A 3 -45.34 -51.28 -23.29
C ALA A 3 -44.34 -50.49 -24.17
N GLU A 4 -43.80 -51.20 -25.17
CA GLU A 4 -43.31 -50.73 -26.49
C GLU A 4 -44.52 -50.46 -27.44
N PRO A 5 -44.37 -50.18 -28.77
CA PRO A 5 -43.38 -49.41 -29.55
C PRO A 5 -44.02 -48.55 -30.68
N SER A 6 -43.21 -47.88 -31.52
CA SER A 6 -43.34 -47.76 -33.01
C SER A 6 -42.26 -46.79 -33.52
N ARG A 7 -41.46 -46.96 -34.60
CA ARG A 7 -41.44 -47.75 -35.86
C ARG A 7 -42.38 -47.30 -37.00
N ARG A 8 -41.75 -46.58 -37.95
CA ARG A 8 -41.84 -46.66 -39.44
C ARG A 8 -43.19 -46.40 -40.14
N CYS A 9 -43.15 -45.50 -41.13
CA CYS A 9 -43.29 -45.80 -42.58
C CYS A 9 -43.00 -44.51 -43.40
N ALA A 10 -42.16 -44.55 -44.44
CA ALA A 10 -42.51 -44.69 -45.87
C ALA A 10 -42.27 -43.34 -46.61
N GLU A 11 -41.85 -43.24 -47.87
CA GLU A 11 -41.48 -44.24 -48.90
C GLU A 11 -40.60 -43.56 -50.01
N ARG A 12 -39.88 -44.39 -50.81
CA ARG A 12 -39.61 -44.31 -52.29
C ARG A 12 -39.35 -42.95 -52.99
N LEU A 13 -38.55 -42.76 -54.05
CA LEU A 13 -37.73 -43.52 -55.03
C LEU A 13 -36.98 -42.43 -55.86
N SER A 14 -35.92 -42.60 -56.67
CA SER A 14 -35.24 -43.75 -57.28
C SER A 14 -33.83 -43.38 -57.84
N ASN A 15 -32.97 -44.38 -58.01
CA ASN A 15 -32.03 -44.60 -59.15
C ASN A 15 -30.90 -43.58 -59.47
N THR A 16 -29.64 -43.87 -59.10
CA THR A 16 -28.52 -44.45 -59.94
C THR A 16 -27.88 -43.48 -60.97
N VAL A 17 -26.56 -43.42 -61.22
CA VAL A 17 -25.56 -44.50 -61.45
C VAL A 17 -24.14 -44.16 -60.92
N ALA A 18 -23.38 -45.24 -60.67
CA ALA A 18 -21.98 -45.48 -60.26
C ALA A 18 -20.78 -44.67 -60.87
N PRO A 19 -19.52 -44.86 -60.37
CA PRO A 19 -18.36 -43.94 -60.49
C PRO A 19 -17.19 -44.49 -61.34
N VAL A 20 -16.00 -43.82 -61.39
CA VAL A 20 -14.65 -44.47 -61.40
C VAL A 20 -13.42 -43.52 -61.23
N ARG A 21 -12.61 -43.82 -60.19
CA ARG A 21 -11.12 -43.79 -59.98
C ARG A 21 -10.10 -42.97 -60.83
N ARG A 22 -9.15 -42.35 -60.07
CA ARG A 22 -7.63 -42.48 -60.05
C ARG A 22 -6.69 -41.34 -60.54
N LYS A 23 -5.85 -40.87 -59.57
CA LYS A 23 -4.39 -40.50 -59.57
C LYS A 23 -3.76 -39.56 -60.65
N ALA A 24 -3.22 -38.42 -60.17
CA ALA A 24 -1.80 -37.92 -60.17
C ALA A 24 -0.84 -38.15 -61.38
N PRO A 25 0.23 -37.34 -61.65
CA PRO A 25 1.06 -36.57 -60.70
C PRO A 25 1.65 -35.19 -61.19
N GLN A 26 2.79 -34.78 -60.61
CA GLN A 26 3.47 -33.46 -60.65
C GLN A 26 4.48 -33.23 -61.82
N GLY A 27 4.95 -31.97 -61.95
CA GLY A 27 6.19 -31.53 -62.64
C GLY A 27 5.95 -30.54 -63.81
N CYS A 28 6.84 -29.65 -64.23
CA CYS A 28 8.08 -29.06 -63.71
C CYS A 28 8.64 -28.07 -64.77
N PHE A 29 9.11 -26.88 -64.36
CA PHE A 29 10.16 -26.03 -64.98
C PHE A 29 10.05 -25.36 -66.38
N ALA A 30 10.63 -24.13 -66.42
CA ALA A 30 11.33 -23.46 -67.54
C ALA A 30 10.50 -22.99 -68.77
N ARG A 31 10.89 -21.96 -69.54
CA ARG A 31 11.73 -20.74 -69.40
C ARG A 31 11.58 -19.98 -70.73
N GLU A 32 11.57 -18.64 -70.76
CA GLU A 32 12.19 -17.84 -71.85
C GLU A 32 12.48 -16.42 -71.33
N VAL A 33 13.46 -15.76 -71.95
CA VAL A 33 14.14 -14.55 -71.45
C VAL A 33 14.39 -13.61 -72.62
N TRP A 34 14.17 -12.31 -72.43
CA TRP A 34 14.82 -11.27 -73.22
C TRP A 34 15.57 -10.30 -72.31
N TRP A 35 16.74 -9.85 -72.77
CA TRP A 35 17.74 -9.10 -71.99
C TRP A 35 17.71 -7.59 -72.29
N LEU A 36 18.14 -6.76 -71.32
CA LEU A 36 19.00 -5.58 -71.57
C LEU A 36 19.65 -5.01 -70.28
N ARG A 37 20.71 -4.19 -70.46
CA ARG A 37 21.74 -3.76 -69.48
C ARG A 37 22.12 -2.29 -69.71
N VAL A 38 22.73 -1.49 -68.82
CA VAL A 38 23.06 -1.52 -67.36
C VAL A 38 23.44 -0.07 -66.94
N GLY A 39 23.27 0.35 -65.68
CA GLY A 39 23.90 1.59 -65.19
C GLY A 39 23.56 1.98 -63.74
N GLN A 40 24.57 2.38 -62.95
CA GLN A 40 24.45 2.75 -61.52
C GLN A 40 24.85 4.22 -61.22
N LYS A 41 24.33 4.74 -60.09
CA LYS A 41 24.93 5.57 -59.00
C LYS A 41 23.99 6.73 -58.61
N LYS A 42 23.72 7.18 -57.37
CA LYS A 42 24.26 7.19 -55.97
C LYS A 42 24.62 8.64 -55.54
N GLU A 43 24.17 9.05 -54.34
CA GLU A 43 24.68 10.18 -53.50
C GLU A 43 24.32 11.63 -53.97
N ILE A 44 24.21 12.73 -53.16
CA ILE A 44 24.38 13.00 -51.70
C ILE A 44 23.72 14.35 -51.23
N PHE A 45 23.23 14.40 -49.97
CA PHE A 45 23.12 15.49 -48.95
C PHE A 45 22.84 17.02 -49.24
N VAL A 46 21.83 17.56 -48.50
CA VAL A 46 21.85 18.73 -47.55
C VAL A 46 21.86 20.22 -48.03
N ARG A 47 20.85 21.02 -47.60
CA ARG A 47 20.97 22.16 -46.61
C ARG A 47 19.62 22.83 -46.23
N HIS A 48 19.59 23.42 -45.02
CA HIS A 48 18.45 24.06 -44.32
C HIS A 48 18.41 25.60 -44.46
N TRP A 49 17.33 26.20 -43.92
CA TRP A 49 17.17 27.58 -43.36
C TRP A 49 16.50 28.66 -44.22
N LEU A 50 15.24 29.02 -43.88
CA LEU A 50 14.93 30.24 -43.10
C LEU A 50 13.47 30.26 -42.60
N LEU A 51 13.22 30.98 -41.49
CA LEU A 51 11.97 31.02 -40.71
C LEU A 51 11.07 32.23 -41.04
N LEU A 52 9.78 32.11 -40.69
CA LEU A 52 8.89 33.05 -39.95
C LEU A 52 7.44 32.98 -40.48
N VAL A 53 6.53 32.29 -39.78
CA VAL A 53 5.59 32.80 -38.76
C VAL A 53 4.39 33.58 -39.35
N GLY A 54 3.18 33.04 -39.13
CA GLY A 54 1.88 33.66 -39.45
C GLY A 54 0.72 32.77 -38.99
N LEU A 55 -0.01 33.20 -37.96
CA LEU A 55 -0.96 32.40 -37.18
C LEU A 55 -2.42 32.48 -37.71
N ALA A 56 -3.15 31.36 -37.79
CA ALA A 56 -4.61 31.28 -37.55
C ALA A 56 -5.12 29.81 -37.57
N ALA A 57 -5.92 29.43 -36.57
CA ALA A 57 -6.66 28.15 -36.48
C ALA A 57 -8.01 28.25 -37.25
N THR A 58 -8.88 27.25 -37.43
CA THR A 58 -9.19 25.92 -36.83
C THR A 58 -9.59 24.94 -37.98
N VAL A 59 -9.94 23.64 -37.86
CA VAL A 59 -10.48 22.77 -36.80
C VAL A 59 -9.88 21.36 -36.98
N ALA A 60 -9.36 20.74 -35.93
CA ALA A 60 -9.12 19.30 -35.91
C ALA A 60 -10.24 18.62 -35.10
N ALA A 61 -10.82 17.54 -35.64
CA ALA A 61 -11.85 16.80 -34.93
C ALA A 61 -11.24 16.09 -33.71
N ALA A 62 -11.64 16.50 -32.51
CA ALA A 62 -11.35 15.76 -31.29
C ALA A 62 -12.11 14.43 -31.35
N ALA A 63 -11.40 13.33 -31.64
CA ALA A 63 -11.87 12.02 -31.25
C ALA A 63 -11.89 12.01 -29.72
N ALA A 64 -13.08 11.84 -29.14
CA ALA A 64 -13.22 11.69 -27.69
C ALA A 64 -12.55 10.36 -27.28
N LEU A 65 -11.30 10.44 -26.84
CA LEU A 65 -10.71 9.42 -25.99
C LEU A 65 -11.45 9.51 -24.65
N SER A 66 -12.37 8.57 -24.42
CA SER A 66 -12.88 8.33 -23.07
C SER A 66 -11.69 8.08 -22.14
N PRO A 67 -11.61 8.69 -20.95
CA PRO A 67 -10.70 8.20 -19.93
C PRO A 67 -11.11 6.77 -19.60
N THR A 68 -10.25 5.81 -19.92
CA THR A 68 -10.33 4.48 -19.34
C THR A 68 -10.16 4.62 -17.84
N SER A 69 -11.08 4.06 -17.05
CA SER A 69 -11.02 4.07 -15.60
C SER A 69 -9.63 3.65 -15.09
N PRO A 70 -9.11 4.23 -14.00
CA PRO A 70 -7.92 3.70 -13.35
C PRO A 70 -8.15 2.24 -12.98
N ALA A 71 -7.11 1.42 -13.12
CA ALA A 71 -7.20 -0.02 -12.90
C ALA A 71 -7.54 -0.31 -11.43
N GLY A 72 -8.72 -0.86 -11.19
CA GLY A 72 -9.00 -1.52 -9.92
C GLY A 72 -8.10 -2.75 -9.76
N GLY A 73 -7.76 -3.07 -8.52
CA GLY A 73 -7.11 -4.33 -8.20
C GLY A 73 -8.00 -5.52 -8.58
N VAL A 74 -7.40 -6.66 -8.86
CA VAL A 74 -8.08 -7.89 -9.29
C VAL A 74 -7.56 -9.10 -8.50
N ALA A 75 -8.19 -10.27 -8.67
CA ALA A 75 -7.86 -11.47 -7.88
C ALA A 75 -8.00 -11.26 -6.36
N GLY A 76 -8.97 -10.44 -5.94
CA GLY A 76 -9.23 -10.11 -4.54
C GLY A 76 -8.27 -9.08 -3.92
N PHE A 77 -7.17 -8.72 -4.60
CA PHE A 77 -6.13 -7.85 -4.05
C PHE A 77 -6.07 -6.49 -4.75
N GLY A 78 -6.02 -5.41 -3.97
CA GLY A 78 -6.03 -4.04 -4.47
C GLY A 78 -4.74 -3.58 -5.15
N ASP A 79 -3.62 -4.24 -4.86
CA ASP A 79 -2.29 -3.97 -5.41
C ASP A 79 -1.91 -4.90 -6.58
N VAL A 80 -2.84 -5.72 -7.06
CA VAL A 80 -2.66 -6.56 -8.25
C VAL A 80 -3.40 -5.90 -9.42
N PRO A 81 -2.69 -5.18 -10.33
CA PRO A 81 -3.34 -4.52 -11.45
C PRO A 81 -3.87 -5.52 -12.48
N ALA A 82 -4.94 -5.17 -13.17
CA ALA A 82 -5.44 -5.96 -14.31
C ALA A 82 -4.41 -6.01 -15.46
N GLY A 83 -4.10 -7.21 -15.97
CA GLY A 83 -3.21 -7.42 -17.12
C GLY A 83 -1.71 -7.27 -16.84
N GLY A 84 -1.28 -7.29 -15.56
CA GLY A 84 0.12 -7.45 -15.20
C GLY A 84 0.63 -8.88 -15.51
N TYR A 85 1.94 -9.06 -15.68
CA TYR A 85 2.55 -10.34 -16.09
C TYR A 85 2.35 -11.50 -15.09
N TYR A 86 1.84 -11.20 -13.90
CA TYR A 86 1.57 -12.11 -12.79
C TYR A 86 0.08 -12.17 -12.43
N THR A 87 -0.80 -11.42 -13.09
CA THR A 87 -2.19 -11.24 -12.66
C THR A 87 -2.98 -12.56 -12.67
N GLU A 88 -2.92 -13.29 -13.79
CA GLU A 88 -3.52 -14.63 -13.92
C GLU A 88 -2.85 -15.63 -12.97
N ALA A 89 -1.54 -15.48 -12.72
CA ALA A 89 -0.82 -16.34 -11.80
C ALA A 89 -1.23 -16.12 -10.33
N VAL A 90 -1.52 -14.88 -9.92
CA VAL A 90 -2.04 -14.57 -8.58
C VAL A 90 -3.48 -15.05 -8.44
N GLN A 91 -4.35 -14.83 -9.42
CA GLN A 91 -5.70 -15.42 -9.42
C GLN A 91 -5.62 -16.95 -9.26
N TRP A 92 -4.77 -17.62 -10.04
CA TRP A 92 -4.59 -19.07 -9.91
C TRP A 92 -4.13 -19.50 -8.52
N MET A 93 -3.23 -18.75 -7.87
CA MET A 93 -2.82 -19.02 -6.49
C MET A 93 -3.95 -18.82 -5.47
N VAL A 94 -4.89 -17.90 -5.72
CA VAL A 94 -6.09 -17.69 -4.88
C VAL A 94 -7.09 -18.82 -5.10
N ASP A 95 -7.41 -19.14 -6.36
CA ASP A 95 -8.36 -20.20 -6.77
C ASP A 95 -7.99 -21.59 -6.23
N ASN A 96 -6.70 -21.81 -5.92
CA ASN A 96 -6.15 -23.08 -5.44
C ASN A 96 -5.66 -23.00 -3.99
N GLU A 97 -6.06 -21.96 -3.23
CA GLU A 97 -5.75 -21.77 -1.80
C GLU A 97 -4.24 -21.74 -1.46
N ILE A 98 -3.39 -21.50 -2.46
CA ILE A 98 -1.93 -21.42 -2.32
C ILE A 98 -1.55 -20.14 -1.55
N THR A 99 -2.27 -19.04 -1.79
CA THR A 99 -2.04 -17.75 -1.12
C THR A 99 -3.32 -17.11 -0.58
N THR A 100 -3.17 -16.43 0.55
CA THR A 100 -4.20 -15.59 1.19
C THR A 100 -3.81 -14.12 1.20
N GLY A 101 -2.78 -13.74 0.44
CA GLY A 101 -2.20 -12.39 0.45
C GLY A 101 -1.13 -12.18 1.53
N THR A 102 -0.69 -10.93 1.69
CA THR A 102 -0.02 -10.41 2.91
C THR A 102 -1.05 -9.80 3.87
N SER A 103 -2.23 -9.42 3.37
CA SER A 103 -3.44 -9.14 4.12
C SER A 103 -4.64 -9.62 3.29
N ALA A 104 -5.86 -9.51 3.83
CA ALA A 104 -7.09 -9.86 3.11
C ALA A 104 -7.24 -9.16 1.75
N HIS A 105 -6.55 -8.03 1.53
CA HIS A 105 -6.66 -7.18 0.34
C HIS A 105 -5.32 -6.82 -0.31
N CYS A 106 -4.20 -7.35 0.19
CA CYS A 106 -2.86 -7.14 -0.37
C CYS A 106 -2.22 -8.44 -0.85
N PHE A 107 -1.59 -8.43 -2.03
CA PHE A 107 -0.70 -9.49 -2.47
C PHE A 107 0.79 -9.17 -2.28
N ALA A 108 1.18 -7.89 -2.27
CA ALA A 108 2.53 -7.36 -2.28
C ALA A 108 3.42 -7.90 -3.43
N PRO A 109 3.07 -7.71 -4.72
CA PRO A 109 3.72 -8.37 -5.85
C PRO A 109 5.21 -8.02 -6.06
N ASN A 110 5.66 -6.87 -5.56
CA ASN A 110 7.04 -6.38 -5.73
C ASN A 110 7.98 -6.81 -4.58
N ASP A 111 7.44 -7.29 -3.46
CA ASP A 111 8.24 -7.62 -2.27
C ASP A 111 9.03 -8.92 -2.47
N PRO A 112 10.27 -9.01 -1.96
CA PRO A 112 11.02 -10.26 -1.92
C PRO A 112 10.30 -11.38 -1.17
N VAL A 113 10.41 -12.63 -1.65
CA VAL A 113 9.88 -13.79 -0.92
C VAL A 113 10.94 -14.38 0.01
N SER A 114 10.59 -14.62 1.27
CA SER A 114 11.45 -15.39 2.18
C SER A 114 11.46 -16.87 1.82
N ARG A 115 12.54 -17.57 2.13
CA ARG A 115 12.68 -18.99 1.82
C ARG A 115 11.66 -19.87 2.54
N GLY A 116 11.17 -19.45 3.72
CA GLY A 116 10.05 -20.09 4.44
C GLY A 116 8.69 -19.83 3.79
N GLN A 117 8.43 -18.64 3.27
CA GLN A 117 7.21 -18.34 2.51
C GLN A 117 7.15 -19.15 1.21
N ALA A 118 8.28 -19.24 0.48
CA ALA A 118 8.36 -20.06 -0.73
C ALA A 118 8.11 -21.55 -0.44
N ALA A 119 8.60 -22.07 0.69
CA ALA A 119 8.31 -23.42 1.14
C ALA A 119 6.82 -23.66 1.36
N ALA A 120 6.15 -22.78 2.11
CA ALA A 120 4.71 -22.86 2.35
C ALA A 120 3.91 -22.86 1.03
N PHE A 121 4.23 -21.96 0.10
CA PHE A 121 3.56 -21.93 -1.20
C PHE A 121 3.80 -23.21 -2.02
N MET A 122 5.00 -23.78 -2.02
CA MET A 122 5.27 -25.06 -2.71
C MET A 122 4.48 -26.22 -2.09
N TRP A 123 4.38 -26.29 -0.77
CA TRP A 123 3.65 -27.34 -0.07
C TRP A 123 2.14 -27.31 -0.36
N ARG A 124 1.51 -26.12 -0.35
CA ARG A 124 0.10 -25.96 -0.76
C ARG A 124 -0.10 -26.31 -2.24
N MET A 125 0.80 -25.85 -3.10
CA MET A 125 0.78 -26.14 -4.55
C MET A 125 0.86 -27.64 -4.88
N GLU A 126 1.43 -28.47 -3.99
CA GLU A 126 1.51 -29.93 -4.12
C GLU A 126 0.55 -30.68 -3.18
N GLY A 127 -0.46 -29.99 -2.61
CA GLY A 127 -1.57 -30.61 -1.88
C GLY A 127 -1.27 -31.00 -0.43
N GLU A 128 -0.43 -30.23 0.27
CA GLU A 128 -0.26 -30.26 1.73
C GLU A 128 0.06 -31.66 2.30
N GLN A 129 1.02 -32.35 1.68
CA GLN A 129 1.38 -33.72 2.04
C GLN A 129 2.15 -33.79 3.37
N ASP A 130 1.76 -34.73 4.24
CA ASP A 130 2.43 -35.07 5.50
C ASP A 130 3.88 -35.54 5.28
N ALA A 131 4.78 -35.22 6.22
CA ALA A 131 6.16 -35.70 6.21
C ALA A 131 6.77 -35.86 7.62
N PRO A 132 7.82 -36.70 7.78
CA PRO A 132 8.59 -36.77 9.02
C PRO A 132 9.32 -35.46 9.35
N PRO A 133 9.55 -35.12 10.64
CA PRO A 133 10.20 -33.86 11.02
C PRO A 133 11.60 -33.66 10.43
N HIS A 134 11.89 -32.45 9.95
CA HIS A 134 13.20 -32.04 9.44
C HIS A 134 14.29 -31.93 10.53
N PRO A 135 15.60 -31.97 10.18
CA PRO A 135 16.69 -31.78 11.13
C PRO A 135 17.03 -30.30 11.45
N PHE A 136 16.38 -29.33 10.79
CA PHE A 136 16.76 -27.92 10.90
C PHE A 136 16.32 -27.29 12.22
N SER A 137 17.24 -26.58 12.90
CA SER A 137 17.01 -26.01 14.24
C SER A 137 16.52 -24.56 14.24
N ASP A 138 16.53 -23.89 13.10
CA ASP A 138 16.17 -22.47 12.92
C ASP A 138 14.80 -22.25 12.29
N VAL A 139 14.07 -23.32 11.97
CA VAL A 139 12.64 -23.26 11.61
C VAL A 139 11.85 -23.14 12.90
N ALA A 140 11.44 -21.92 13.24
CA ALA A 140 10.82 -21.61 14.53
C ALA A 140 9.30 -21.35 14.44
N ARG A 141 8.79 -20.90 13.28
CA ARG A 141 7.36 -20.57 13.13
C ARG A 141 6.56 -21.82 12.77
N GLU A 142 5.35 -21.96 13.33
CA GLU A 142 4.50 -23.15 13.17
C GLU A 142 4.17 -23.44 11.70
N TYR A 143 3.73 -22.42 10.94
CA TYR A 143 3.40 -22.55 9.50
C TYR A 143 4.56 -23.01 8.62
N GLN A 144 5.81 -22.98 9.11
CA GLN A 144 6.99 -23.40 8.36
C GLN A 144 7.36 -24.88 8.61
N GLN A 145 6.90 -25.49 9.71
CA GLN A 145 7.34 -26.83 10.14
C GLN A 145 7.00 -27.92 9.12
N GLU A 146 5.72 -28.00 8.74
CA GLU A 146 5.21 -29.03 7.83
C GLU A 146 5.73 -28.82 6.39
N PRO A 147 5.67 -27.60 5.79
CA PRO A 147 6.27 -27.36 4.47
C PRO A 147 7.75 -27.69 4.39
N VAL A 148 8.55 -27.32 5.40
CA VAL A 148 9.99 -27.59 5.37
C VAL A 148 10.30 -29.06 5.61
N SER A 149 9.49 -29.75 6.44
CA SER A 149 9.59 -31.19 6.67
C SER A 149 9.29 -31.97 5.37
N TRP A 150 8.24 -31.60 4.67
CA TRP A 150 7.90 -32.15 3.35
C TRP A 150 8.98 -31.86 2.31
N MET A 151 9.46 -30.62 2.18
CA MET A 151 10.54 -30.29 1.24
C MET A 151 11.83 -31.06 1.53
N TYR A 152 12.12 -31.38 2.79
CA TYR A 152 13.29 -32.15 3.18
C TYR A 152 13.13 -33.63 2.86
N ASP A 153 12.01 -34.23 3.24
CA ASP A 153 11.68 -35.64 2.96
C ASP A 153 11.66 -35.95 1.45
N GLN A 154 11.10 -35.05 0.65
CA GLN A 154 11.05 -35.15 -0.81
C GLN A 154 12.37 -34.75 -1.50
N GLY A 155 13.43 -34.39 -0.77
CA GLY A 155 14.74 -34.02 -1.33
C GLY A 155 14.78 -32.66 -2.05
N ILE A 156 13.72 -31.86 -1.98
CA ILE A 156 13.62 -30.53 -2.59
C ILE A 156 14.58 -29.55 -1.93
N THR A 157 14.87 -29.73 -0.63
CA THR A 157 15.83 -28.92 0.13
C THR A 157 16.78 -29.76 1.00
N THR A 158 18.05 -29.38 1.02
CA THR A 158 19.08 -29.91 1.94
C THR A 158 19.45 -28.94 3.06
N GLY A 159 18.73 -27.82 3.19
CA GLY A 159 19.12 -26.70 4.04
C GLY A 159 20.18 -25.78 3.43
N THR A 160 20.51 -24.70 4.14
CA THR A 160 21.71 -23.86 3.93
C THR A 160 22.93 -24.44 4.65
N THR A 161 22.70 -25.24 5.70
CA THR A 161 23.65 -26.18 6.30
C THR A 161 22.92 -27.49 6.63
N GLU A 162 23.64 -28.52 7.09
CA GLU A 162 23.04 -29.79 7.54
C GLU A 162 21.95 -29.63 8.64
N THR A 163 22.00 -28.53 9.42
CA THR A 163 21.06 -28.26 10.53
C THR A 163 20.43 -26.87 10.45
N THR A 164 20.52 -26.17 9.32
CA THR A 164 19.98 -24.81 9.13
C THR A 164 19.19 -24.72 7.82
N PHE A 165 17.97 -24.21 7.87
CA PHE A 165 17.13 -23.96 6.70
C PHE A 165 17.23 -22.52 6.19
N SER A 166 17.43 -21.55 7.09
CA SER A 166 17.36 -20.08 6.88
C SER A 166 16.00 -19.59 6.35
N PRO A 167 14.88 -19.81 7.08
CA PRO A 167 13.54 -19.52 6.59
C PRO A 167 13.27 -18.03 6.36
N GLU A 168 13.86 -17.17 7.19
CA GLU A 168 13.64 -15.72 7.16
C GLU A 168 14.51 -15.00 6.10
N HIS A 169 15.43 -15.70 5.44
CA HIS A 169 16.27 -15.09 4.39
C HIS A 169 15.50 -14.98 3.07
N SER A 170 15.61 -13.84 2.40
CA SER A 170 15.09 -13.64 1.05
C SER A 170 15.71 -14.60 0.04
N LEU A 171 14.88 -15.21 -0.80
CA LEU A 171 15.27 -16.21 -1.78
C LEU A 171 15.73 -15.55 -3.09
N THR A 172 16.84 -15.99 -3.68
CA THR A 172 17.23 -15.52 -5.02
C THR A 172 16.52 -16.28 -6.14
N ARG A 173 16.40 -15.67 -7.32
CA ARG A 173 15.81 -16.29 -8.51
C ARG A 173 16.48 -17.63 -8.87
N GLY A 174 17.80 -17.71 -8.76
CA GLY A 174 18.57 -18.94 -8.99
C GLY A 174 18.36 -20.01 -7.91
N GLN A 175 18.07 -19.61 -6.66
CA GLN A 175 17.69 -20.54 -5.60
C GLN A 175 16.27 -21.10 -5.83
N LEU A 176 15.30 -20.25 -6.20
CA LEU A 176 13.94 -20.71 -6.55
C LEU A 176 13.97 -21.69 -7.74
N ALA A 177 14.78 -21.40 -8.77
CA ALA A 177 14.97 -22.31 -9.89
C ALA A 177 15.44 -23.70 -9.43
N ALA A 178 16.46 -23.76 -8.56
CA ALA A 178 16.96 -25.02 -8.00
C ALA A 178 15.93 -25.77 -7.15
N LEU A 179 15.02 -25.08 -6.46
CA LEU A 179 13.91 -25.74 -5.74
C LEU A 179 12.88 -26.33 -6.71
N LEU A 180 12.47 -25.58 -7.74
CA LEU A 180 11.52 -26.06 -8.75
C LEU A 180 12.06 -27.24 -9.56
N TRP A 181 13.34 -27.24 -9.91
CA TRP A 181 13.98 -28.33 -10.64
C TRP A 181 14.03 -29.64 -9.83
N ARG A 182 14.31 -29.55 -8.51
CA ARG A 182 14.22 -30.73 -7.63
C ARG A 182 12.79 -31.22 -7.43
N LEU A 183 11.84 -30.30 -7.26
CA LEU A 183 10.41 -30.63 -7.22
C LEU A 183 9.95 -31.34 -8.51
N ALA A 184 10.51 -30.97 -9.66
CA ALA A 184 10.26 -31.63 -10.94
C ALA A 184 10.98 -33.00 -11.11
N GLY A 185 11.75 -33.46 -10.13
CA GLY A 185 12.51 -34.71 -10.19
C GLY A 185 13.84 -34.63 -10.94
N GLU A 186 14.50 -33.47 -10.92
CA GLU A 186 15.81 -33.21 -11.55
C GLU A 186 15.89 -33.59 -13.06
N PRO A 187 14.95 -33.11 -13.92
CA PRO A 187 14.89 -33.46 -15.34
C PRO A 187 16.10 -32.95 -16.15
N ASP A 188 16.44 -33.69 -17.23
CA ASP A 188 17.51 -33.35 -18.18
C ASP A 188 17.40 -31.91 -18.69
N ALA A 189 18.52 -31.18 -18.67
CA ALA A 189 18.58 -29.75 -18.96
C ALA A 189 19.50 -29.44 -20.16
N PRO A 190 18.97 -28.99 -21.32
CA PRO A 190 19.77 -28.59 -22.47
C PRO A 190 20.32 -27.15 -22.33
N PRO A 191 21.42 -26.77 -23.02
CA PRO A 191 22.09 -25.48 -22.79
C PRO A 191 21.22 -24.23 -23.01
N HIS A 192 21.27 -23.28 -22.07
CA HIS A 192 20.55 -22.00 -22.12
C HIS A 192 21.32 -20.83 -22.75
N PRO A 193 20.66 -19.73 -23.16
CA PRO A 193 21.32 -18.54 -23.73
C PRO A 193 21.84 -17.52 -22.70
N PHE A 194 21.63 -17.73 -21.39
CA PHE A 194 21.95 -16.74 -20.35
C PHE A 194 23.45 -16.69 -20.02
N ASN A 195 24.03 -15.48 -20.02
CA ASN A 195 25.47 -15.27 -19.79
C ASN A 195 25.86 -15.09 -18.32
N ASP A 196 24.89 -14.78 -17.45
CA ASP A 196 25.06 -14.44 -16.04
C ASP A 196 24.79 -15.62 -15.09
N VAL A 197 24.27 -16.72 -15.61
CA VAL A 197 24.18 -18.00 -14.91
C VAL A 197 25.57 -18.64 -14.94
N VAL A 198 26.32 -18.49 -13.85
CA VAL A 198 27.73 -18.91 -13.75
C VAL A 198 28.02 -19.94 -12.66
N ARG A 199 27.16 -20.07 -11.65
CA ARG A 199 27.36 -21.02 -10.54
C ARG A 199 26.81 -22.40 -10.94
N SER A 200 27.51 -23.48 -10.62
CA SER A 200 27.16 -24.84 -11.06
C SER A 200 25.73 -25.24 -10.70
N TYR A 201 25.28 -24.97 -9.47
CA TYR A 201 23.93 -25.29 -9.00
C TYR A 201 22.80 -24.53 -9.73
N GLN A 202 23.13 -23.49 -10.50
CA GLN A 202 22.16 -22.68 -11.25
C GLN A 202 22.01 -23.18 -12.71
N GLN A 203 23.03 -23.86 -13.25
CA GLN A 203 23.11 -24.22 -14.68
C GLN A 203 21.93 -25.09 -15.13
N GLU A 204 21.78 -26.27 -14.54
CA GLU A 204 20.76 -27.25 -14.93
C GLU A 204 19.34 -26.76 -14.60
N PRO A 205 19.04 -26.22 -13.40
CA PRO A 205 17.71 -25.71 -13.10
C PRO A 205 17.24 -24.59 -14.03
N VAL A 206 18.08 -23.58 -14.29
CA VAL A 206 17.71 -22.46 -15.19
C VAL A 206 17.63 -22.93 -16.63
N SER A 207 18.49 -23.89 -17.04
CA SER A 207 18.46 -24.50 -18.37
C SER A 207 17.17 -25.27 -18.63
N TRP A 208 16.75 -26.12 -17.68
CA TRP A 208 15.48 -26.83 -17.77
C TRP A 208 14.29 -25.86 -17.82
N MET A 209 14.24 -24.85 -16.94
CA MET A 209 13.16 -23.84 -16.94
C MET A 209 13.05 -23.08 -18.27
N ALA A 210 14.17 -22.83 -18.96
CA ALA A 210 14.20 -22.12 -20.24
C ALA A 210 13.85 -23.03 -21.43
N ALA A 211 13.98 -24.34 -21.28
CA ALA A 211 13.75 -25.35 -22.32
C ALA A 211 12.43 -26.14 -22.15
N ALA A 212 11.66 -25.85 -21.09
CA ALA A 212 10.30 -26.34 -20.94
C ALA A 212 9.38 -25.83 -22.07
N GLU A 213 8.30 -26.55 -22.32
CA GLU A 213 7.33 -26.25 -23.38
C GLU A 213 5.91 -26.21 -22.78
N PRO A 214 5.33 -25.02 -22.47
CA PRO A 214 5.91 -23.68 -22.63
C PRO A 214 7.06 -23.39 -21.62
N PRO A 215 7.92 -22.40 -21.90
CA PRO A 215 9.06 -22.08 -21.05
C PRO A 215 8.63 -21.46 -19.71
N ILE A 216 9.20 -21.97 -18.62
CA ILE A 216 8.95 -21.47 -17.26
C ILE A 216 9.67 -20.12 -17.04
N THR A 217 10.79 -19.88 -17.75
CA THR A 217 11.50 -18.60 -17.73
C THR A 217 11.91 -18.13 -19.13
N ASN A 218 11.78 -16.81 -19.36
CA ASN A 218 12.39 -16.11 -20.50
C ASN A 218 13.60 -15.25 -20.08
N GLY A 219 14.03 -15.34 -18.82
CA GLY A 219 15.02 -14.45 -18.21
C GLY A 219 14.47 -13.06 -17.87
N THR A 220 15.35 -12.18 -17.39
CA THR A 220 15.13 -10.72 -17.32
C THR A 220 15.50 -10.02 -18.63
N SER A 221 16.31 -10.69 -19.46
CA SER A 221 16.48 -10.40 -20.88
C SER A 221 16.69 -11.71 -21.65
N ALA A 222 16.67 -11.67 -22.98
CA ALA A 222 16.95 -12.85 -23.83
C ALA A 222 18.34 -13.50 -23.60
N ILE A 223 19.25 -12.83 -22.87
CA ILE A 223 20.59 -13.30 -22.54
C ILE A 223 20.97 -13.12 -21.05
N THR A 224 20.00 -12.80 -20.19
CA THR A 224 20.19 -12.52 -18.76
C THR A 224 19.08 -13.17 -17.94
N PHE A 225 19.41 -13.93 -16.90
CA PHE A 225 18.42 -14.54 -16.00
C PHE A 225 18.29 -13.81 -14.65
N SER A 226 19.33 -13.09 -14.23
CA SER A 226 19.50 -12.45 -12.92
C SER A 226 19.40 -13.46 -11.75
N PRO A 227 20.30 -14.48 -11.67
CA PRO A 227 20.17 -15.58 -10.70
C PRO A 227 20.43 -15.18 -9.25
N ASP A 228 21.20 -14.13 -9.02
CA ASP A 228 21.61 -13.67 -7.69
C ASP A 228 20.72 -12.55 -7.14
N GLU A 229 19.80 -12.01 -7.95
CA GLU A 229 18.75 -11.08 -7.52
C GLU A 229 17.66 -11.80 -6.70
N PHE A 230 17.06 -11.10 -5.74
CA PHE A 230 15.92 -11.62 -4.98
C PHE A 230 14.69 -11.82 -5.88
N VAL A 231 13.95 -12.90 -5.65
CA VAL A 231 12.68 -13.16 -6.36
C VAL A 231 11.53 -12.45 -5.65
N THR A 232 10.74 -11.68 -6.39
CA THR A 232 9.54 -11.03 -5.83
C THR A 232 8.35 -11.99 -5.77
N ARG A 233 7.33 -11.66 -4.96
CA ARG A 233 6.09 -12.45 -4.86
C ARG A 233 5.39 -12.63 -6.20
N GLY A 234 5.31 -11.57 -7.03
CA GLY A 234 4.76 -11.63 -8.38
C GLY A 234 5.60 -12.47 -9.34
N GLN A 235 6.94 -12.44 -9.23
CA GLN A 235 7.81 -13.32 -10.01
C GLN A 235 7.65 -14.79 -9.60
N LEU A 236 7.55 -15.09 -8.31
CA LEU A 236 7.32 -16.45 -7.81
C LEU A 236 5.97 -16.99 -8.29
N ALA A 237 4.90 -16.19 -8.20
CA ALA A 237 3.59 -16.56 -8.73
C ALA A 237 3.67 -16.93 -10.22
N ALA A 238 4.30 -16.07 -11.04
CA ALA A 238 4.47 -16.31 -12.47
C ALA A 238 5.33 -17.56 -12.76
N PHE A 239 6.34 -17.90 -11.94
CA PHE A 239 7.09 -19.14 -12.08
C PHE A 239 6.24 -20.38 -11.74
N PHE A 240 5.43 -20.33 -10.69
CA PHE A 240 4.61 -21.47 -10.26
C PHE A 240 3.47 -21.76 -11.23
N TRP A 241 2.79 -20.71 -11.70
CA TRP A 241 1.73 -20.83 -12.71
C TRP A 241 2.25 -21.42 -14.02
N ARG A 242 3.43 -21.00 -14.50
CA ARG A 242 4.09 -21.61 -15.67
C ARG A 242 4.55 -23.04 -15.43
N TYR A 243 5.11 -23.33 -14.25
CA TYR A 243 5.49 -24.69 -13.86
C TYR A 243 4.28 -25.65 -13.89
N LYS A 244 3.09 -25.18 -13.49
CA LYS A 244 1.83 -25.92 -13.59
C LYS A 244 1.15 -25.85 -14.97
N GLY A 245 1.82 -25.32 -15.99
CA GLY A 245 1.38 -25.35 -17.39
C GLY A 245 0.41 -24.23 -17.79
N GLU A 246 0.49 -23.06 -17.15
CA GLU A 246 -0.34 -21.87 -17.42
C GLU A 246 -1.87 -22.18 -17.42
N PRO A 247 -2.42 -22.77 -16.34
CA PRO A 247 -3.84 -23.10 -16.26
C PRO A 247 -4.71 -21.86 -16.45
N VAL A 248 -5.73 -21.99 -17.29
CA VAL A 248 -6.68 -20.92 -17.62
C VAL A 248 -7.54 -20.57 -16.40
N VAL A 249 -7.51 -19.31 -16.00
CA VAL A 249 -8.30 -18.76 -14.89
C VAL A 249 -9.23 -17.64 -15.36
N SER A 250 -10.26 -17.37 -14.56
CA SER A 250 -11.10 -16.18 -14.71
C SER A 250 -10.65 -15.16 -13.67
N VAL A 251 -10.08 -14.04 -14.11
CA VAL A 251 -9.62 -12.98 -13.20
C VAL A 251 -10.83 -12.23 -12.62
N ASP A 252 -10.99 -12.27 -11.30
CA ASP A 252 -12.09 -11.63 -10.60
C ASP A 252 -11.92 -10.10 -10.59
N PRO A 253 -12.94 -9.34 -11.03
CA PRO A 253 -12.77 -7.94 -11.45
C PRO A 253 -12.74 -6.90 -10.32
N VAL A 254 -12.71 -7.31 -9.04
CA VAL A 254 -12.67 -6.39 -7.89
C VAL A 254 -11.89 -6.99 -6.72
N GLY A 255 -10.68 -6.47 -6.48
CA GLY A 255 -10.03 -6.47 -5.17
C GLY A 255 -10.32 -5.16 -4.44
N ALA A 256 -10.57 -5.23 -3.14
CA ALA A 256 -10.59 -4.02 -2.29
C ALA A 256 -9.16 -3.47 -2.17
N PRO A 257 -8.95 -2.16 -1.95
CA PRO A 257 -7.62 -1.54 -1.95
C PRO A 257 -6.67 -2.17 -0.91
N CYS A 258 -5.46 -2.49 -1.35
CA CYS A 258 -4.39 -3.01 -0.50
C CYS A 258 -3.88 -1.92 0.43
N ARG A 259 -3.80 -2.23 1.73
CA ARG A 259 -3.25 -1.38 2.78
C ARG A 259 -2.37 -2.26 3.68
N ILE A 260 -1.12 -1.86 3.85
CA ILE A 260 -0.12 -2.66 4.58
C ILE A 260 -0.33 -2.45 6.08
N ALA A 261 -0.56 -3.55 6.79
CA ALA A 261 -0.70 -3.55 8.25
C ALA A 261 0.68 -3.48 8.92
N GLY A 262 0.82 -2.63 9.95
CA GLY A 262 1.98 -2.64 10.84
C GLY A 262 2.02 -3.91 11.71
N ASP A 263 3.20 -4.27 12.21
CA ASP A 263 3.54 -5.48 13.00
C ASP A 263 2.91 -5.58 14.41
N GLY A 264 1.78 -4.92 14.66
CA GLY A 264 0.94 -5.04 15.87
C GLY A 264 1.57 -4.60 17.19
N THR A 265 2.85 -4.28 17.20
CA THR A 265 3.58 -3.87 18.41
C THR A 265 3.49 -2.35 18.56
N PRO A 266 2.97 -1.83 19.69
CA PRO A 266 2.94 -0.39 19.94
C PRO A 266 4.35 0.13 20.22
N SER A 267 4.67 1.28 19.65
CA SER A 267 5.91 2.02 19.90
C SER A 267 5.93 2.65 21.31
N PHE A 268 4.74 2.98 21.84
CA PHE A 268 4.52 3.28 23.25
C PHE A 268 3.24 2.57 23.71
N PRO A 269 3.32 1.59 24.64
CA PRO A 269 2.18 0.76 25.02
C PRO A 269 1.25 1.39 26.06
N GLY A 270 1.49 2.62 26.54
CA GLY A 270 0.62 3.29 27.50
C GLY A 270 -0.52 4.06 26.82
N ASP A 271 -1.50 4.53 27.60
CA ASP A 271 -2.57 5.37 27.08
C ASP A 271 -2.02 6.73 26.65
N PHE A 272 -2.06 7.00 25.34
CA PHE A 272 -1.51 8.18 24.70
C PHE A 272 -2.27 8.44 23.40
N ALA A 273 -3.46 8.97 23.59
CA ALA A 273 -4.43 9.21 22.54
C ALA A 273 -4.12 10.47 21.73
N ASP A 274 -4.44 10.43 20.45
CA ASP A 274 -4.37 11.56 19.51
C ASP A 274 -2.94 12.15 19.44
N PRO A 275 -1.90 11.32 19.13
CA PRO A 275 -0.49 11.70 19.19
C PRO A 275 -0.08 12.69 18.10
N SER A 276 0.14 13.96 18.44
CA SER A 276 0.89 14.88 17.59
C SER A 276 2.40 14.75 17.79
N LEU A 277 3.17 14.92 16.71
CA LEU A 277 4.63 14.79 16.64
C LEU A 277 5.30 16.13 16.34
N LEU A 278 6.32 16.48 17.13
CA LEU A 278 7.23 17.59 16.80
C LEU A 278 8.68 17.10 16.78
N ARG A 279 9.35 17.25 15.63
CA ARG A 279 10.77 16.95 15.52
C ARG A 279 11.64 18.18 15.81
N VAL A 280 12.48 18.08 16.83
CA VAL A 280 13.48 19.10 17.17
C VAL A 280 14.87 18.47 17.16
N ARG A 281 15.65 18.75 16.09
CA ARG A 281 16.99 18.19 15.86
C ARG A 281 16.95 16.65 15.81
N ASN A 282 17.56 15.98 16.80
CA ASN A 282 17.63 14.51 16.90
C ASN A 282 16.59 13.94 17.89
N SER A 283 15.64 14.76 18.34
CA SER A 283 14.53 14.38 19.20
C SER A 283 13.21 14.49 18.45
N ILE A 284 12.29 13.58 18.75
CA ILE A 284 10.86 13.67 18.42
C ILE A 284 10.12 13.79 19.74
N TYR A 285 9.36 14.87 19.88
CA TYR A 285 8.41 15.07 20.97
C TYR A 285 7.06 14.53 20.50
N ALA A 286 6.29 13.96 21.41
CA ALA A 286 4.90 13.61 21.15
C ALA A 286 4.01 14.19 22.24
N TYR A 287 2.82 14.66 21.86
CA TYR A 287 1.81 15.26 22.74
C TYR A 287 0.48 14.54 22.51
N ALA A 288 -0.36 14.44 23.54
CA ALA A 288 -1.62 13.71 23.46
C ALA A 288 -2.77 14.39 24.20
N THR A 289 -3.98 13.90 23.92
CA THR A 289 -5.20 14.13 24.70
C THR A 289 -4.99 13.82 26.19
N ASN A 290 -5.70 14.55 27.05
CA ASN A 290 -5.58 14.50 28.49
C ASN A 290 -5.74 13.08 29.07
N ALA A 291 -4.87 12.72 30.01
CA ALA A 291 -4.87 11.42 30.67
C ALA A 291 -4.77 11.59 32.19
N SER A 292 -5.68 10.94 32.94
CA SER A 292 -5.77 11.06 34.41
C SER A 292 -5.87 12.51 34.91
N PHE A 293 -4.78 13.08 35.44
CA PHE A 293 -4.70 14.45 35.99
C PHE A 293 -3.74 15.34 35.19
N VAL A 294 -3.38 14.92 33.98
CA VAL A 294 -2.43 15.59 33.09
C VAL A 294 -3.21 16.16 31.91
N ASN A 295 -3.07 17.46 31.66
CA ASN A 295 -3.77 18.15 30.57
C ASN A 295 -3.17 17.75 29.21
N VAL A 296 -1.85 17.86 29.04
CA VAL A 296 -1.15 17.41 27.83
C VAL A 296 0.02 16.49 28.20
N PRO A 297 -0.22 15.16 28.30
CA PRO A 297 0.86 14.20 28.48
C PRO A 297 1.85 14.28 27.32
N THR A 298 3.14 14.37 27.65
CA THR A 298 4.21 14.57 26.68
C THR A 298 5.30 13.51 26.79
N LEU A 299 5.73 12.98 25.65
CA LEU A 299 6.88 12.08 25.50
C LEU A 299 8.02 12.79 24.77
N VAL A 300 9.24 12.28 24.95
CA VAL A 300 10.35 12.55 24.02
C VAL A 300 11.09 11.26 23.69
N ALA A 301 11.30 11.03 22.40
CA ALA A 301 12.12 9.97 21.84
C ALA A 301 13.32 10.56 21.08
N ARG A 302 14.41 9.81 21.03
CA ARG A 302 15.50 10.02 20.07
C ARG A 302 15.22 9.22 18.81
N THR A 303 15.78 9.65 17.68
CA THR A 303 15.68 8.93 16.38
C THR A 303 16.22 7.49 16.41
N ASN A 304 16.94 7.08 17.46
CA ASN A 304 17.39 5.70 17.67
C ASN A 304 16.39 4.83 18.48
N GLY A 305 15.15 5.28 18.66
CA GLY A 305 14.09 4.56 19.38
C GLY A 305 14.14 4.66 20.92
N THR A 306 15.11 5.36 21.53
CA THR A 306 15.14 5.52 22.99
C THR A 306 14.32 6.73 23.43
N GLY A 307 13.29 6.52 24.26
CA GLY A 307 12.40 7.58 24.73
C GLY A 307 12.08 7.55 26.23
N ARG A 308 11.38 8.59 26.70
CA ARG A 308 10.89 8.75 28.08
C ARG A 308 9.70 9.71 28.13
N GLU A 309 8.92 9.61 29.21
CA GLU A 309 7.91 10.59 29.57
C GLU A 309 8.55 11.92 30.06
N LEU A 310 7.85 13.03 29.80
CA LEU A 310 8.16 14.38 30.29
C LEU A 310 7.20 14.85 31.38
N GLY A 311 5.94 14.43 31.32
CA GLY A 311 4.86 14.90 32.20
C GLY A 311 3.86 15.79 31.46
N ASP A 312 3.27 16.75 32.19
CA ASP A 312 2.33 17.73 31.62
C ASP A 312 3.09 18.89 30.96
N SER A 313 2.85 19.14 29.68
CA SER A 313 3.36 20.33 29.00
C SER A 313 2.42 21.53 29.09
N LEU A 314 1.16 21.37 29.49
CA LEU A 314 0.19 22.47 29.66
C LEU A 314 -0.44 22.45 31.06
N PRO A 315 0.35 22.70 32.13
CA PRO A 315 -0.09 22.49 33.51
C PRO A 315 -1.14 23.52 34.02
N THR A 316 -1.41 24.57 33.26
CA THR A 316 -2.38 25.62 33.59
C THR A 316 -3.25 25.89 32.35
N LEU A 317 -4.56 26.01 32.55
CA LEU A 317 -5.54 26.31 31.51
C LEU A 317 -6.11 27.73 31.73
N PRO A 318 -6.57 28.43 30.68
CA PRO A 318 -7.12 29.78 30.80
C PRO A 318 -8.46 29.77 31.55
N GLU A 319 -8.78 30.86 32.25
CA GLU A 319 -9.93 30.94 33.19
C GLU A 319 -11.30 30.66 32.55
N TRP A 320 -11.44 30.83 31.23
CA TRP A 320 -12.68 30.56 30.50
C TRP A 320 -12.93 29.07 30.24
N SER A 321 -11.94 28.19 30.47
CA SER A 321 -11.96 26.77 30.09
C SER A 321 -12.13 25.79 31.27
N GLU A 322 -12.60 24.56 31.00
CA GLU A 322 -12.79 23.51 32.00
C GLU A 322 -11.66 22.45 31.97
N PRO A 323 -11.11 22.04 33.13
CA PRO A 323 -10.09 20.99 33.20
C PRO A 323 -10.67 19.60 32.91
N GLY A 324 -9.83 18.71 32.35
CA GLY A 324 -10.20 17.32 32.04
C GLY A 324 -10.88 17.11 30.67
N PHE A 325 -10.92 18.15 29.84
CA PHE A 325 -11.49 18.13 28.49
C PHE A 325 -10.51 18.64 27.42
N VAL A 326 -9.21 18.40 27.63
CA VAL A 326 -8.11 18.90 26.80
C VAL A 326 -7.72 17.84 25.78
N TRP A 327 -8.03 18.04 24.50
CA TRP A 327 -7.93 16.99 23.47
C TRP A 327 -7.07 17.40 22.27
N ALA A 328 -6.48 16.41 21.62
CA ALA A 328 -5.77 16.48 20.33
C ALA A 328 -4.93 17.76 20.16
N PRO A 329 -3.86 17.94 20.97
CA PRO A 329 -2.95 19.07 20.81
C PRO A 329 -2.04 18.85 19.60
N SER A 330 -1.83 19.88 18.78
CA SER A 330 -0.79 19.93 17.74
C SER A 330 0.23 21.03 18.05
N VAL A 331 1.51 20.78 17.82
CA VAL A 331 2.60 21.69 18.20
C VAL A 331 3.54 21.99 17.04
N THR A 332 3.60 23.25 16.64
CA THR A 332 4.47 23.76 15.57
C THR A 332 5.66 24.53 16.16
N ALA A 333 6.84 24.40 15.55
CA ALA A 333 7.96 25.29 15.85
C ALA A 333 7.88 26.53 14.95
N VAL A 334 7.82 27.72 15.56
CA VAL A 334 7.70 29.00 14.84
C VAL A 334 8.86 29.90 15.22
N VAL A 335 9.85 29.99 14.33
CA VAL A 335 11.13 30.72 14.53
C VAL A 335 11.89 30.23 15.77
N ASP A 336 11.79 30.95 16.90
CA ASP A 336 12.49 30.67 18.16
C ASP A 336 11.54 30.17 19.28
N ILE A 337 10.23 30.06 18.99
CA ILE A 337 9.19 29.60 19.93
C ILE A 337 8.48 28.33 19.42
N TYR A 338 7.67 27.74 20.29
CA TYR A 338 6.77 26.63 19.99
C TYR A 338 5.34 27.07 20.28
N VAL A 339 4.44 26.75 19.37
CA VAL A 339 3.01 27.11 19.44
C VAL A 339 2.20 25.84 19.48
N MET A 340 1.42 25.65 20.53
CA MET A 340 0.50 24.55 20.73
C MET A 340 -0.92 25.02 20.44
N HIS A 341 -1.55 24.44 19.43
CA HIS A 341 -3.00 24.52 19.28
C HIS A 341 -3.62 23.31 19.96
N TYR A 342 -4.71 23.50 20.69
CA TYR A 342 -5.33 22.40 21.44
C TYR A 342 -6.83 22.59 21.61
N THR A 343 -7.56 21.49 21.75
CA THR A 343 -8.99 21.52 22.08
C THR A 343 -9.16 21.71 23.58
N THR A 344 -10.08 22.59 24.02
CA THR A 344 -10.51 22.68 25.42
C THR A 344 -11.97 23.14 25.54
N ARG A 345 -12.59 22.86 26.70
CA ARG A 345 -14.02 23.05 26.90
C ARG A 345 -14.34 24.45 27.38
N HIS A 346 -15.07 25.20 26.59
CA HIS A 346 -15.46 26.56 26.95
C HIS A 346 -16.63 26.54 27.95
N SER A 347 -16.34 26.99 29.18
CA SER A 347 -17.23 26.87 30.34
C SER A 347 -18.62 27.49 30.14
N ALA A 348 -18.71 28.60 29.40
CA ALA A 348 -19.99 29.30 29.19
C ALA A 348 -20.91 28.61 28.16
N SER A 349 -20.35 27.86 27.21
CA SER A 349 -21.13 27.15 26.17
C SER A 349 -21.28 25.65 26.46
N GLY A 350 -20.39 25.07 27.26
CA GLY A 350 -20.26 23.62 27.48
C GLY A 350 -19.79 22.85 26.23
N ARG A 351 -19.32 23.55 25.19
CA ARG A 351 -18.80 23.01 23.93
C ARG A 351 -17.29 23.01 23.91
N GLN A 352 -16.73 22.14 23.08
CA GLN A 352 -15.31 22.19 22.76
C GLN A 352 -15.02 23.33 21.77
N CYS A 353 -13.92 24.01 22.02
CA CYS A 353 -13.34 25.06 21.22
C CYS A 353 -11.83 24.82 21.10
N ILE A 354 -11.17 25.44 20.12
CA ILE A 354 -9.72 25.44 19.99
C ILE A 354 -9.15 26.68 20.68
N SER A 355 -8.04 26.50 21.40
CA SER A 355 -7.20 27.58 21.93
C SER A 355 -5.74 27.42 21.47
N VAL A 356 -4.91 28.38 21.84
CA VAL A 356 -3.49 28.44 21.52
C VAL A 356 -2.66 28.76 22.76
N ALA A 357 -1.53 28.09 22.91
CA ALA A 357 -0.57 28.26 23.99
C ALA A 357 0.86 28.34 23.44
N VAL A 358 1.76 29.08 24.09
CA VAL A 358 3.14 29.28 23.60
C VAL A 358 4.20 28.85 24.61
N SER A 359 5.38 28.45 24.13
CA SER A 359 6.55 28.14 24.97
C SER A 359 7.87 28.40 24.26
N ASP A 360 8.93 28.74 25.01
CA ASP A 360 10.32 28.76 24.54
C ASP A 360 10.94 27.33 24.46
N SER A 361 10.16 26.29 24.82
CA SER A 361 10.62 24.92 25.02
C SER A 361 9.62 23.92 24.43
N PRO A 362 10.07 22.92 23.63
CA PRO A 362 9.18 21.86 23.13
C PRO A 362 8.74 20.91 24.26
N ALA A 363 9.38 20.96 25.43
CA ALA A 363 8.93 20.24 26.62
C ALA A 363 7.87 21.02 27.42
N GLY A 364 7.50 22.23 26.98
CA GLY A 364 6.75 23.17 27.79
C GLY A 364 7.56 23.73 28.99
N PRO A 365 6.87 24.32 29.99
CA PRO A 365 5.42 24.53 30.00
C PRO A 365 4.99 25.49 28.88
N PHE A 366 3.91 25.14 28.20
CA PHE A 366 3.14 26.03 27.37
C PHE A 366 2.24 26.89 28.26
N VAL A 367 2.02 28.12 27.85
CA VAL A 367 1.19 29.11 28.56
C VAL A 367 0.13 29.62 27.60
N ASP A 368 -1.12 29.53 28.04
CA ASP A 368 -2.29 30.11 27.39
C ASP A 368 -2.79 31.26 28.27
N ASP A 369 -2.50 32.49 27.84
CA ASP A 369 -2.94 33.74 28.48
C ASP A 369 -4.18 34.34 27.78
N SER A 370 -4.97 33.53 27.05
CA SER A 370 -6.15 34.01 26.32
C SER A 370 -7.36 34.30 27.21
N ASP A 371 -8.08 35.38 26.89
CA ASP A 371 -9.38 35.71 27.50
C ASP A 371 -10.56 34.98 26.82
N GLU A 372 -10.38 34.46 25.60
CA GLU A 372 -11.40 33.76 24.81
C GLU A 372 -10.79 32.72 23.83
N PRO A 373 -11.57 31.72 23.34
CA PRO A 373 -11.04 30.69 22.44
C PRO A 373 -10.67 31.23 21.05
N LEU A 374 -9.60 30.68 20.45
CA LEU A 374 -9.17 30.99 19.09
C LEU A 374 -10.24 30.60 18.05
N VAL A 375 -10.79 29.39 18.13
CA VAL A 375 -11.89 28.93 17.26
C VAL A 375 -13.01 28.33 18.10
N CYS A 376 -14.25 28.81 17.96
CA CYS A 376 -15.40 28.08 18.49
C CYS A 376 -16.64 28.16 17.60
N ALA A 377 -16.76 27.21 16.67
CA ALA A 377 -17.88 27.11 15.74
C ALA A 377 -19.16 26.55 16.38
N LEU A 378 -19.73 27.27 17.36
CA LEU A 378 -20.91 26.84 18.13
C LEU A 378 -22.12 26.44 17.26
N GLY A 379 -22.29 27.09 16.10
CA GLY A 379 -23.34 26.75 15.13
C GLY A 379 -23.15 25.41 14.41
N LEU A 380 -21.94 24.84 14.48
CA LEU A 380 -21.55 23.53 13.94
C LEU A 380 -21.24 22.51 15.05
N GLY A 381 -21.66 22.78 16.30
CA GLY A 381 -21.47 21.91 17.46
C GLY A 381 -20.29 22.29 18.36
N GLY A 382 -19.22 22.82 17.79
CA GLY A 382 -17.95 23.13 18.43
C GLY A 382 -16.80 23.06 17.42
N SER A 383 -15.58 23.21 17.89
CA SER A 383 -14.34 23.08 17.10
C SER A 383 -13.33 22.26 17.89
N ILE A 384 -12.80 21.19 17.28
CA ILE A 384 -11.80 20.29 17.88
C ILE A 384 -10.74 19.89 16.84
N ASP A 385 -9.78 19.09 17.29
CA ASP A 385 -8.68 18.49 16.52
C ASP A 385 -7.93 19.50 15.64
N PRO A 386 -7.29 20.51 16.25
CA PRO A 386 -6.41 21.40 15.53
C PRO A 386 -5.16 20.68 15.05
N ASP A 387 -4.75 20.95 13.82
CA ASP A 387 -3.41 20.66 13.31
C ASP A 387 -2.87 21.84 12.48
N VAL A 388 -1.56 21.93 12.25
CA VAL A 388 -0.95 23.05 11.54
C VAL A 388 0.03 22.59 10.48
N ILE A 389 -0.26 22.95 9.23
CA ILE A 389 0.68 22.82 8.11
C ILE A 389 1.39 24.15 7.83
N ASP A 390 2.71 24.06 7.61
CA ASP A 390 3.57 25.13 7.10
C ASP A 390 3.77 24.95 5.59
N ASP A 391 3.19 25.83 4.77
CA ASP A 391 3.38 25.85 3.32
C ASP A 391 4.38 26.95 2.92
N ASP A 392 5.67 26.61 2.93
CA ASP A 392 6.78 27.49 2.55
C ASP A 392 6.84 28.82 3.35
N GLY A 393 6.37 28.82 4.60
CA GLY A 393 6.31 29.95 5.54
C GLY A 393 4.91 30.52 5.78
N ASP A 394 3.91 30.11 4.99
CA ASP A 394 2.50 30.43 5.23
C ASP A 394 1.86 29.35 6.11
N LEU A 395 1.54 29.69 7.37
CA LEU A 395 0.94 28.77 8.33
C LEU A 395 -0.58 28.65 8.15
N TRP A 396 -1.11 27.43 8.23
CA TRP A 396 -2.55 27.15 8.15
C TRP A 396 -3.00 26.22 9.27
N LEU A 397 -4.03 26.65 10.01
CA LEU A 397 -4.76 25.82 10.96
C LEU A 397 -5.76 24.93 10.22
N LEU A 398 -5.54 23.62 10.29
CA LEU A 398 -6.52 22.60 10.04
C LEU A 398 -7.35 22.39 11.30
N TRP A 399 -8.66 22.17 11.18
CA TRP A 399 -9.52 21.84 12.31
C TRP A 399 -10.83 21.21 11.86
N LYS A 400 -11.55 20.54 12.76
CA LYS A 400 -12.86 19.96 12.46
C LYS A 400 -14.00 20.49 13.34
N SER A 401 -15.20 20.59 12.77
CA SER A 401 -16.41 20.92 13.52
C SER A 401 -16.93 19.71 14.30
N ASP A 402 -17.25 19.88 15.58
CA ASP A 402 -17.82 18.84 16.47
C ASP A 402 -19.30 18.51 16.17
N GLY A 403 -19.71 18.45 14.89
CA GLY A 403 -21.10 18.27 14.48
C GLY A 403 -21.74 16.98 14.99
N ASN A 404 -20.92 15.96 15.19
CA ASN A 404 -21.25 14.66 15.80
C ASN A 404 -21.83 14.78 17.22
N CYS A 405 -21.55 15.85 17.98
CA CYS A 405 -22.22 16.13 19.26
C CYS A 405 -23.74 16.24 19.17
N CYS A 406 -24.22 16.51 17.94
CA CYS A 406 -25.45 17.24 17.71
C CYS A 406 -26.21 16.75 16.47
N GLY A 407 -25.77 15.65 15.84
CA GLY A 407 -26.38 15.09 14.64
C GLY A 407 -26.22 15.97 13.39
N LEU A 408 -25.18 16.81 13.35
CA LEU A 408 -24.79 17.60 12.18
C LEU A 408 -23.65 16.88 11.43
N PRO A 409 -23.49 17.12 10.12
CA PRO A 409 -22.28 16.71 9.41
C PRO A 409 -21.02 17.23 10.10
N THR A 410 -19.99 16.40 10.13
CA THR A 410 -18.64 16.77 10.56
C THR A 410 -17.85 17.22 9.33
N ILE A 411 -17.14 18.32 9.47
CA ILE A 411 -16.47 19.04 8.38
C ILE A 411 -15.06 19.39 8.84
N ILE A 412 -14.07 19.15 7.97
CA ILE A 412 -12.68 19.56 8.14
C ILE A 412 -12.45 20.84 7.33
N PHE A 413 -11.79 21.81 7.95
CA PHE A 413 -11.48 23.11 7.40
C PHE A 413 -9.97 23.36 7.36
N ALA A 414 -9.54 24.25 6.47
CA ALA A 414 -8.27 24.96 6.55
C ALA A 414 -8.54 26.46 6.73
N GLN A 415 -7.79 27.12 7.60
CA GLN A 415 -7.84 28.57 7.80
C GLN A 415 -6.41 29.10 7.98
N PRO A 416 -6.01 30.21 7.31
CA PRO A 416 -4.65 30.70 7.47
C PRO A 416 -4.46 31.29 8.87
N LEU A 417 -3.23 31.24 9.38
CA LEU A 417 -2.82 31.83 10.66
C LEU A 417 -2.01 33.12 10.42
N SER A 418 -1.75 33.86 11.50
CA SER A 418 -0.66 34.84 11.57
C SER A 418 0.70 34.16 11.38
N ALA A 419 1.72 34.93 10.99
CA ALA A 419 3.08 34.42 10.79
C ALA A 419 3.78 33.94 12.10
N ASP A 420 3.23 34.28 13.26
CA ASP A 420 3.63 33.74 14.57
C ASP A 420 2.79 32.53 15.01
N GLY A 421 1.77 32.14 14.23
CA GLY A 421 0.89 31.01 14.50
C GLY A 421 -0.16 31.25 15.58
N THR A 422 -0.31 32.47 16.12
CA THR A 422 -1.16 32.72 17.31
C THR A 422 -2.54 33.34 17.05
N GLU A 423 -2.79 33.90 15.86
CA GLU A 423 -4.06 34.52 15.50
C GLU A 423 -4.62 33.92 14.21
N LEU A 424 -5.96 33.87 14.08
CA LEU A 424 -6.60 33.50 12.82
C LEU A 424 -6.48 34.63 11.79
N ALA A 425 -6.02 34.29 10.59
CA ALA A 425 -6.13 35.13 9.41
C ALA A 425 -7.32 34.69 8.53
N GLY A 426 -7.76 35.59 7.63
CA GLY A 426 -8.73 35.28 6.58
C GLY A 426 -10.04 34.67 7.09
N GLY A 427 -10.52 33.64 6.40
CA GLY A 427 -11.69 32.86 6.79
C GLY A 427 -11.50 31.39 6.42
N ALA A 428 -12.15 30.49 7.17
CA ALA A 428 -12.06 29.05 6.95
C ALA A 428 -12.61 28.62 5.59
N VAL A 429 -11.90 27.69 4.94
CA VAL A 429 -12.30 26.99 3.72
C VAL A 429 -12.58 25.53 4.09
N GLU A 430 -13.73 25.00 3.65
CA GLU A 430 -14.05 23.58 3.81
C GLU A 430 -13.21 22.72 2.86
N LEU A 431 -12.57 21.68 3.40
CA LEU A 431 -11.79 20.69 2.64
C LEU A 431 -12.63 19.45 2.33
N ILE A 432 -13.16 18.80 3.38
CA ILE A 432 -13.94 17.57 3.32
C ILE A 432 -15.00 17.51 4.42
N ARG A 433 -16.00 16.64 4.25
CA ARG A 433 -17.09 16.34 5.21
C ARG A 433 -17.36 14.84 5.26
N ASN A 434 -18.10 14.32 6.25
CA ASN A 434 -18.46 12.90 6.27
C ASN A 434 -19.50 12.56 5.17
N ASP A 435 -19.03 11.97 4.06
CA ASP A 435 -19.82 11.71 2.85
C ASP A 435 -19.51 10.37 2.14
N ARG A 436 -18.58 9.57 2.67
CA ARG A 436 -18.37 8.16 2.29
C ARG A 436 -19.14 7.22 3.21
N GLY A 437 -19.52 6.05 2.70
CA GLY A 437 -20.33 5.08 3.45
C GLY A 437 -19.64 4.48 4.68
N TRP A 438 -18.31 4.43 4.68
CA TRP A 438 -17.49 3.89 5.77
C TRP A 438 -17.22 4.91 6.90
N GLU A 439 -17.26 6.21 6.60
CA GLU A 439 -17.00 7.32 7.55
C GLU A 439 -18.10 7.48 8.60
N ARG A 440 -19.32 7.01 8.29
CA ARG A 440 -20.51 7.16 9.16
C ARG A 440 -20.75 8.62 9.53
N ASP A 441 -20.80 8.93 10.82
CA ASP A 441 -21.22 10.22 11.37
C ASP A 441 -20.02 11.17 11.63
N VAL A 442 -18.79 10.73 11.36
CA VAL A 442 -17.55 11.40 11.79
C VAL A 442 -16.50 11.40 10.68
N VAL A 443 -15.95 12.58 10.37
CA VAL A 443 -14.57 12.79 9.90
C VAL A 443 -13.91 13.79 10.84
N GLU A 444 -12.68 13.50 11.29
CA GLU A 444 -11.98 14.23 12.35
C GLU A 444 -10.47 14.03 12.29
N ALA A 445 -9.71 14.54 13.28
CA ALA A 445 -8.24 14.44 13.35
C ALA A 445 -7.51 14.63 12.00
N PRO A 446 -7.56 15.84 11.40
CA PRO A 446 -6.81 16.15 10.20
C PRO A 446 -5.30 16.17 10.45
N ALA A 447 -4.52 15.66 9.50
CA ALA A 447 -3.10 15.91 9.40
C ALA A 447 -2.71 16.04 7.93
N MET A 448 -1.97 17.09 7.54
CA MET A 448 -1.62 17.35 6.14
C MET A 448 -0.12 17.48 5.91
N ILE A 449 0.37 16.83 4.85
CA ILE A 449 1.78 16.86 4.45
C ILE A 449 1.94 17.09 2.95
N LYS A 450 3.04 17.76 2.55
CA LYS A 450 3.36 18.09 1.16
C LYS A 450 4.34 17.05 0.61
N ALA A 451 3.90 16.20 -0.31
CA ALA A 451 4.70 15.10 -0.87
C ALA A 451 4.42 14.91 -2.37
N ASP A 452 5.41 14.44 -3.14
CA ASP A 452 5.35 14.25 -4.60
C ASP A 452 4.77 15.43 -5.43
N GLY A 453 4.78 16.64 -4.86
CA GLY A 453 4.22 17.86 -5.47
C GLY A 453 2.73 18.10 -5.24
N ALA A 454 2.09 17.33 -4.36
CA ALA A 454 0.70 17.49 -3.94
C ALA A 454 0.59 17.63 -2.41
N PHE A 455 -0.61 17.99 -1.93
CA PHE A 455 -0.93 17.98 -0.51
C PHE A 455 -1.73 16.72 -0.18
N HIS A 456 -1.30 15.99 0.84
CA HIS A 456 -1.93 14.75 1.29
C HIS A 456 -2.56 14.99 2.65
N LEU A 457 -3.90 14.94 2.70
CA LEU A 457 -4.69 15.07 3.91
C LEU A 457 -5.06 13.66 4.42
N PHE A 458 -4.50 13.29 5.55
CA PHE A 458 -5.02 12.21 6.37
C PHE A 458 -6.13 12.76 7.29
N TYR A 459 -7.11 11.91 7.60
CA TYR A 459 -8.19 12.22 8.52
C TYR A 459 -8.66 10.92 9.18
N SER A 460 -9.14 10.97 10.42
CA SER A 460 -9.82 9.82 11.04
C SER A 460 -11.32 9.86 10.76
N ALA A 461 -11.98 8.72 10.76
CA ALA A 461 -13.43 8.65 10.53
C ALA A 461 -14.07 7.45 11.23
N ASN A 462 -15.41 7.45 11.29
CA ASN A 462 -16.20 6.59 12.18
C ASN A 462 -15.89 6.87 13.67
N ARG A 463 -16.31 6.04 14.63
CA ARG A 463 -16.15 6.37 16.07
C ARG A 463 -14.89 5.77 16.69
N TRP A 464 -14.08 6.61 17.35
CA TRP A 464 -12.87 6.24 18.09
C TRP A 464 -13.03 5.13 19.14
N ASP A 465 -14.24 4.93 19.68
CA ASP A 465 -14.58 3.90 20.67
C ASP A 465 -15.07 2.58 20.03
N THR A 466 -14.74 2.34 18.76
CA THR A 466 -15.07 1.11 18.01
C THR A 466 -13.86 0.55 17.26
N ASP A 467 -13.95 -0.73 16.90
CA ASP A 467 -13.11 -1.45 15.92
C ASP A 467 -13.32 -0.96 14.47
N GLN A 468 -14.22 0.01 14.25
CA GLN A 468 -14.49 0.59 12.94
C GLN A 468 -13.85 1.97 12.76
N TYR A 469 -13.14 2.49 13.77
CA TYR A 469 -12.35 3.71 13.62
C TYR A 469 -11.22 3.46 12.63
N ALA A 470 -11.04 4.38 11.69
CA ALA A 470 -10.08 4.20 10.61
C ALA A 470 -9.57 5.54 10.10
N VAL A 471 -8.33 5.55 9.60
CA VAL A 471 -7.78 6.71 8.89
C VAL A 471 -8.20 6.65 7.43
N GLY A 472 -8.75 7.73 6.89
CA GLY A 472 -8.90 7.99 5.46
C GLY A 472 -7.78 8.89 4.92
N HIS A 473 -7.65 8.93 3.60
CA HIS A 473 -6.68 9.75 2.90
C HIS A 473 -7.36 10.50 1.73
N ALA A 474 -6.88 11.71 1.45
CA ALA A 474 -7.32 12.54 0.34
C ALA A 474 -6.14 13.33 -0.24
N VAL A 475 -6.12 13.48 -1.57
CA VAL A 475 -5.15 14.32 -2.27
C VAL A 475 -5.79 15.67 -2.58
N CYS A 476 -5.12 16.76 -2.20
CA CYS A 476 -5.58 18.13 -2.37
C CYS A 476 -4.67 18.92 -3.32
N ASP A 477 -5.27 19.73 -4.19
CA ASP A 477 -4.52 20.57 -5.17
C ASP A 477 -3.73 21.70 -4.48
N ALA A 478 -4.16 22.11 -3.29
CA ALA A 478 -3.55 23.12 -2.42
C ALA A 478 -3.97 22.87 -0.95
N VAL A 479 -3.39 23.60 0.02
CA VAL A 479 -3.83 23.59 1.43
C VAL A 479 -5.33 23.94 1.58
N THR A 480 -5.88 24.75 0.67
CA THR A 480 -7.31 25.11 0.61
C THR A 480 -8.17 24.17 -0.24
N GLY A 481 -7.60 23.06 -0.71
CA GLY A 481 -8.26 22.13 -1.62
C GLY A 481 -8.34 22.65 -3.08
N PRO A 482 -9.24 22.10 -3.91
CA PRO A 482 -10.16 21.00 -3.59
C PRO A 482 -9.43 19.72 -3.22
N CYS A 483 -10.06 18.88 -2.40
CA CYS A 483 -9.54 17.58 -1.97
C CYS A 483 -10.33 16.43 -2.58
N THR A 484 -9.63 15.43 -3.11
CA THR A 484 -10.19 14.18 -3.64
C THR A 484 -9.87 13.05 -2.68
N LYS A 485 -10.89 12.60 -1.93
CA LYS A 485 -10.78 11.42 -1.05
C LYS A 485 -10.62 10.12 -1.83
N ASP A 486 -9.83 9.22 -1.27
CA ASP A 486 -9.91 7.80 -1.57
C ASP A 486 -11.35 7.26 -1.33
N LEU A 487 -11.66 6.11 -1.93
CA LEU A 487 -12.99 5.50 -1.83
C LEU A 487 -13.21 4.78 -0.50
N GLU A 488 -12.14 4.28 0.11
CA GLU A 488 -12.11 3.40 1.28
C GLU A 488 -11.11 3.97 2.33
N PRO A 489 -11.12 3.53 3.60
CA PRO A 489 -10.18 4.02 4.63
C PRO A 489 -8.75 3.55 4.36
N TRP A 490 -7.74 4.42 4.43
CA TRP A 490 -6.31 4.14 4.26
C TRP A 490 -5.67 3.26 5.35
N LEU A 491 -6.08 3.40 6.61
CA LEU A 491 -5.63 2.52 7.70
C LEU A 491 -6.84 2.01 8.48
N THR A 492 -6.91 0.69 8.62
CA THR A 492 -7.91 -0.05 9.40
C THR A 492 -7.19 -1.00 10.36
N ASP A 493 -7.95 -1.71 11.20
CA ASP A 493 -7.47 -2.75 12.11
C ASP A 493 -6.33 -3.61 11.53
N THR A 494 -5.31 -3.82 12.35
CA THR A 494 -4.16 -4.68 12.08
C THR A 494 -4.14 -5.85 13.06
N GLU A 495 -3.32 -6.85 12.81
CA GLU A 495 -2.96 -7.79 13.88
C GLU A 495 -2.45 -6.97 15.08
N GLY A 496 -3.02 -7.20 16.28
CA GLY A 496 -2.64 -6.50 17.51
C GLY A 496 -3.12 -5.04 17.68
N THR A 497 -3.88 -4.46 16.74
CA THR A 497 -4.37 -3.07 16.84
C THR A 497 -5.79 -2.92 16.31
N SER A 498 -6.73 -2.48 17.15
CA SER A 498 -8.10 -2.15 16.72
C SER A 498 -8.37 -0.65 16.75
N GLY A 499 -9.21 -0.17 15.83
CA GLY A 499 -9.62 1.22 15.70
C GLY A 499 -8.46 2.22 15.57
N PRO A 500 -7.57 2.09 14.56
CA PRO A 500 -6.47 3.03 14.37
C PRO A 500 -6.93 4.41 13.87
N GLY A 501 -6.43 5.46 14.49
CA GLY A 501 -6.71 6.84 14.09
C GLY A 501 -6.02 7.88 14.98
N GLY A 502 -6.52 9.12 14.97
CA GLY A 502 -5.86 10.26 15.63
C GLY A 502 -4.42 10.42 15.13
N LEU A 503 -4.23 10.37 13.82
CA LEU A 503 -2.92 10.28 13.17
C LEU A 503 -2.28 11.66 13.00
N ASP A 504 -0.97 11.72 13.20
CA ASP A 504 -0.09 12.82 12.76
C ASP A 504 1.06 12.28 11.87
N VAL A 505 1.60 13.13 11.00
CA VAL A 505 2.64 12.80 10.02
C VAL A 505 3.64 13.95 9.84
N ILE A 506 4.93 13.65 9.95
CA ILE A 506 6.00 14.65 9.84
C ILE A 506 7.16 14.20 8.95
N HIS A 507 7.84 15.17 8.32
CA HIS A 507 9.05 14.91 7.54
C HIS A 507 10.22 14.41 8.41
N PHE A 508 10.68 13.17 8.14
CA PHE A 508 11.70 12.51 8.95
C PHE A 508 13.09 12.49 8.29
N ASN A 509 13.18 12.23 7.00
CA ASN A 509 14.37 12.49 6.19
C ASN A 509 13.98 12.75 4.72
N ASN A 510 14.94 12.93 3.82
CA ASN A 510 14.67 13.31 2.43
C ASN A 510 13.73 12.35 1.68
N ASN A 511 13.69 11.07 2.07
CA ASN A 511 13.04 9.99 1.33
C ASN A 511 12.05 9.18 2.21
N THR A 512 11.78 9.64 3.43
CA THR A 512 10.99 8.91 4.43
C THR A 512 10.32 9.90 5.39
N ASP A 513 9.02 9.76 5.59
CA ASP A 513 8.26 10.49 6.62
C ASP A 513 8.02 9.57 7.83
N LEU A 514 7.64 10.16 8.96
CA LEU A 514 7.25 9.45 10.17
C LEU A 514 5.79 9.74 10.48
N VAL A 515 5.01 8.66 10.56
CA VAL A 515 3.61 8.67 10.98
C VAL A 515 3.54 8.18 12.43
N ALA A 516 2.67 8.77 13.25
CA ALA A 516 2.18 8.16 14.47
C ALA A 516 0.65 8.18 14.50
N TYR A 517 0.05 7.10 14.96
CA TYR A 517 -1.39 7.01 15.20
C TYR A 517 -1.65 6.30 16.53
N HIS A 518 -2.81 6.53 17.12
CA HIS A 518 -3.27 5.76 18.26
C HIS A 518 -4.03 4.51 17.80
N GLY A 519 -4.10 3.47 18.64
CA GLY A 519 -4.99 2.33 18.44
C GLY A 519 -5.26 1.57 19.74
N TRP A 520 -6.40 0.89 19.82
CA TRP A 520 -6.71 0.01 20.93
C TRP A 520 -5.77 -1.21 20.92
N SER A 521 -5.26 -1.57 22.08
CA SER A 521 -4.26 -2.64 22.23
C SER A 521 -4.92 -4.02 22.07
N GLY A 522 -4.73 -4.64 20.89
CA GLY A 522 -5.50 -5.80 20.45
C GLY A 522 -7.01 -5.53 20.43
N ASP A 523 -7.82 -6.58 20.63
CA ASP A 523 -9.28 -6.53 20.59
C ASP A 523 -9.93 -5.74 21.77
N ASN A 524 -9.14 -5.06 22.60
CA ASN A 524 -9.60 -4.41 23.84
C ASN A 524 -10.12 -2.99 23.58
N VAL A 525 -11.12 -2.88 22.71
CA VAL A 525 -11.77 -1.61 22.38
C VAL A 525 -12.56 -1.06 23.58
N GLY A 526 -12.34 0.23 23.87
CA GLY A 526 -13.01 0.98 24.93
C GLY A 526 -12.24 0.99 26.26
N TYR A 527 -12.32 2.14 26.95
CA TYR A 527 -11.57 2.40 28.20
C TYR A 527 -11.91 1.49 29.39
N ASP A 528 -13.03 0.75 29.34
CA ASP A 528 -13.35 -0.30 30.31
C ASP A 528 -12.42 -1.53 30.23
N ARG A 529 -11.67 -1.68 29.13
CA ARG A 529 -10.91 -2.90 28.79
C ARG A 529 -9.51 -2.65 28.27
N GLY A 530 -9.27 -1.52 27.60
CA GLY A 530 -7.99 -1.20 26.99
C GLY A 530 -7.65 0.28 27.06
N GLN A 531 -6.63 0.63 26.29
CA GLN A 531 -6.05 1.97 26.20
C GLN A 531 -5.61 2.24 24.76
N ARG A 532 -5.51 3.52 24.40
CA ARG A 532 -5.13 3.96 23.05
C ARG A 532 -3.60 4.14 23.01
N SER A 533 -2.89 3.11 22.56
CA SER A 533 -1.42 3.05 22.48
C SER A 533 -0.89 3.71 21.21
N ILE A 534 0.36 4.21 21.21
CA ILE A 534 0.99 4.80 20.02
C ILE A 534 1.61 3.72 19.14
N TYR A 535 1.36 3.83 17.85
CA TYR A 535 2.01 3.07 16.80
C TYR A 535 2.70 4.06 15.85
N ALA A 536 4.02 4.14 15.93
CA ALA A 536 4.83 4.97 15.03
C ALA A 536 5.38 4.11 13.89
N ARG A 537 5.23 4.54 12.64
CA ARG A 537 5.67 3.80 11.44
C ARG A 537 6.31 4.76 10.43
N PHE A 538 7.32 4.27 9.72
CA PHE A 538 7.94 5.02 8.64
C PHE A 538 7.08 4.91 7.38
N LEU A 539 7.02 6.00 6.63
CA LEU A 539 6.20 6.15 5.43
C LEU A 539 7.10 6.54 4.25
N ARG A 540 6.82 5.98 3.06
CA ARG A 540 7.35 6.44 1.78
C ARG A 540 6.21 6.66 0.79
N TRP A 541 6.48 7.46 -0.22
CA TRP A 541 5.57 7.73 -1.33
C TRP A 541 5.96 6.86 -2.53
N VAL A 542 5.00 6.09 -3.03
CA VAL A 542 5.17 5.22 -4.20
C VAL A 542 4.05 5.53 -5.18
N ASP A 543 4.39 6.06 -6.36
CA ASP A 543 3.43 6.55 -7.36
C ASP A 543 2.37 7.51 -6.77
N GLY A 544 2.78 8.39 -5.85
CA GLY A 544 1.89 9.34 -5.15
C GLY A 544 0.97 8.70 -4.11
N GLN A 545 1.24 7.47 -3.67
CA GLN A 545 0.49 6.78 -2.61
C GLN A 545 1.33 6.61 -1.33
N PRO A 546 0.76 6.82 -0.13
CA PRO A 546 1.44 6.62 1.13
C PRO A 546 1.54 5.13 1.50
N VAL A 547 2.76 4.62 1.65
CA VAL A 547 3.08 3.21 1.92
C VAL A 547 4.01 3.08 3.14
N PHE A 548 3.67 2.21 4.11
CA PHE A 548 4.53 1.94 5.26
C PHE A 548 5.79 1.15 4.88
N VAL A 549 6.88 1.38 5.62
CA VAL A 549 8.17 0.68 5.42
C VAL A 549 8.81 0.28 6.75
N ASP A 550 9.43 -0.90 6.79
CA ASP A 550 10.04 -1.47 8.01
C ASP A 550 11.24 -0.67 8.54
N SER A 551 11.89 0.10 7.67
CA SER A 551 13.07 0.91 8.02
C SER A 551 13.25 2.10 7.11
N PHE A 552 13.72 3.20 7.69
CA PHE A 552 14.30 4.32 6.94
C PHE A 552 15.68 3.90 6.41
N THR A 553 15.99 4.35 5.20
CA THR A 553 17.30 4.16 4.57
C THR A 553 18.00 5.52 4.50
N ASP A 554 19.18 5.61 5.10
CA ASP A 554 20.10 6.75 4.91
C ASP A 554 20.83 6.59 3.56
N GLU A 555 20.14 6.90 2.45
CA GLU A 555 20.73 7.08 1.10
C GLU A 555 20.86 8.57 0.73
#